data_AF-A0A7Z9K6I6-F1
#
_entry.id   AF-A0A7Z9K6I6-F1
#
_cell.length_a   1.000
_cell.length_b   1.000
_cell.length_c   1.000
_cell.angle_alpha   90.00
_cell.angle_beta   90.00
_cell.angle_gamma   90.00
#
_symmetry.space_group_name_H-M   'P 1'
#
loop_
_entity.id
_entity.type
_entity.pdbx_description
1 polymer ?
#
loop_
_entity_poly.entity_id
_entity_poly.type
_entity_poly.pdbx_seq_one_letter_code
_entity_poly.pdbx_strand_id
1 'polypeptide(L)' 'MNQLTNFMSMSGYGQFIWLAYGISAILLAGILIHSQRFLRHTEKELHTQISQKNKLEVAEDIKNETKE' A
#
# COMPACT_ATOMS: atom_id res chain seq x y z
N MET A 1 -0.08 26.68 -30.57
CA MET A 1 -0.32 25.24 -30.29
C MET A 1 0.85 24.35 -30.70
N ASN A 2 1.60 24.65 -31.78
CA ASN A 2 2.69 23.77 -32.25
C ASN A 2 3.99 23.76 -31.40
N GLN A 3 4.23 24.76 -30.56
CA GLN A 3 5.49 24.84 -29.78
C GLN A 3 5.55 23.81 -28.64
N LEU A 4 4.44 23.61 -27.91
CA LEU A 4 4.34 22.61 -26.85
C LEU A 4 4.49 21.19 -27.41
N THR A 5 3.87 20.91 -28.56
CA THR A 5 4.03 19.63 -29.25
C THR A 5 5.46 19.44 -29.74
N ASN A 6 6.12 20.46 -30.29
CA ASN A 6 7.51 20.37 -30.73
C ASN A 6 8.48 20.17 -29.54
N PHE A 7 8.18 20.78 -28.39
CA PHE A 7 8.92 20.55 -27.13
C PHE A 7 8.70 19.13 -26.59
N MET A 8 7.45 18.63 -26.58
CA MET A 8 7.14 17.25 -26.21
C MET A 8 7.77 16.25 -27.17
N SER A 9 7.83 16.57 -28.46
CA SER A 9 8.43 15.71 -29.47
C SER A 9 9.95 15.73 -29.41
N MET A 10 10.60 16.69 -28.74
CA MET A 10 12.07 16.79 -28.57
C MET A 10 12.80 16.35 -29.86
N SER A 11 12.54 17.08 -30.95
CA SER A 11 13.09 16.81 -32.29
C SER A 11 12.94 15.36 -32.83
N GLY A 12 11.96 14.59 -32.36
CA GLY A 12 11.68 13.20 -32.76
C GLY A 12 11.86 12.14 -31.66
N TYR A 13 12.47 12.48 -30.52
CA TYR A 13 12.74 11.53 -29.42
C TYR A 13 11.66 11.49 -28.33
N GLY A 14 10.72 12.43 -28.37
CA GLY A 14 9.66 12.56 -27.38
C GLY A 14 8.85 11.29 -27.14
N GLN A 15 8.57 10.52 -28.19
CA GLN A 15 7.79 9.29 -28.08
C GLN A 15 8.46 8.21 -27.22
N PHE A 16 9.81 8.11 -27.29
CA PHE A 16 10.56 7.18 -26.46
C PHE A 16 10.58 7.60 -24.99
N ILE A 17 10.72 8.91 -24.75
CA ILE A 17 10.74 9.49 -23.41
C ILE A 17 9.38 9.30 -22.74
N TRP A 18 8.29 9.67 -23.42
CA TRP A 18 6.93 9.52 -22.89
C TRP A 18 6.54 8.06 -22.62
N LEU A 19 6.98 7.11 -23.47
CA LEU A 19 6.80 5.67 -23.22
C LEU A 19 7.58 5.22 -21.98
N ALA A 20 8.85 5.62 -21.85
CA ALA A 20 9.67 5.28 -20.69
C ALA A 20 9.07 5.85 -19.40
N TYR A 21 8.69 7.13 -19.40
CA TYR A 21 8.01 7.77 -18.28
C TYR A 21 6.65 7.15 -17.98
N GLY A 22 5.88 6.76 -19.01
CA GLY A 22 4.61 6.06 -18.84
C GLY A 22 4.78 4.71 -18.17
N ILE A 23 5.76 3.91 -18.60
CA ILE A 23 6.08 2.61 -17.98
C ILE A 23 6.54 2.81 -16.53
N SER A 24 7.42 3.78 -16.28
CA SER A 24 7.85 4.12 -14.92
C SER A 24 6.69 4.58 -14.03
N ALA A 25 5.78 5.39 -14.56
CA ALA A 25 4.58 5.84 -13.84
C ALA A 25 3.65 4.67 -13.50
N ILE A 26 3.47 3.72 -14.42
CA ILE A 26 2.70 2.49 -14.18
C ILE A 26 3.36 1.62 -13.10
N LEU A 27 4.68 1.46 -13.14
CA LEU A 27 5.45 0.75 -12.12
C LEU A 27 5.28 1.38 -10.74
N LEU A 28 5.46 2.70 -10.64
CA LEU A 28 5.27 3.46 -9.42
C LEU A 28 3.84 3.34 -8.89
N ALA A 29 2.84 3.52 -9.76
CA ALA A 29 1.44 3.37 -9.38
C ALA A 29 1.13 1.95 -8.89
N GLY A 30 1.65 0.92 -9.57
CA GLY A 30 1.49 -0.47 -9.16
C GLY A 30 2.07 -0.75 -7.78
N ILE A 31 3.29 -0.25 -7.51
CA ILE A 31 3.93 -0.37 -6.19
C ILE A 31 3.14 0.39 -5.13
N LEU A 32 2.64 1.58 -5.45
CA LEU A 32 1.90 2.43 -4.51
C LEU A 32 0.56 1.78 -4.14
N ILE A 33 -0.17 1.24 -5.12
CA ILE A 33 -1.41 0.48 -4.90
C ILE A 33 -1.12 -0.80 -4.10
N HIS A 34 -0.06 -1.51 -4.44
CA HIS A 34 0.33 -2.74 -3.74
C HIS A 34 0.70 -2.46 -2.29
N SER A 35 1.49 -1.42 -2.04
CA SER A 35 1.86 -0.95 -0.70
C SER A 35 0.61 -0.58 0.09
N GLN A 36 -0.26 0.26 -0.46
CA GLN A 36 -1.46 0.68 0.25
C GLN A 36 -2.40 -0.49 0.58
N ARG A 37 -2.47 -1.49 -0.30
CA ARG A 37 -3.24 -2.72 -0.08
C ARG A 37 -2.59 -3.64 0.95
N PHE A 38 -1.26 -3.72 0.95
CA PHE A 38 -0.49 -4.48 1.95
C PHE A 38 -0.68 -3.89 3.34
N LEU A 39 -0.56 -2.57 3.51
CA LEU A 39 -0.81 -1.90 4.79
C LEU A 39 -2.20 -2.23 5.37
N ARG A 40 -3.23 -2.21 4.52
CA ARG A 40 -4.61 -2.57 4.92
C ARG A 40 -4.78 -4.04 5.29
N HIS A 41 -4.02 -4.94 4.68
CA HIS A 41 -4.03 -6.36 5.04
C HIS A 41 -3.30 -6.58 6.38
N THR A 42 -2.16 -5.93 6.59
CA THR A 42 -1.40 -6.01 7.84
C THR A 42 -2.18 -5.44 9.03
N GLU A 43 -2.91 -4.32 8.87
CA GLU A 43 -3.78 -3.79 9.94
C GLU A 43 -4.90 -4.77 10.34
N LYS A 44 -5.54 -5.43 9.37
CA LYS A 44 -6.59 -6.42 9.65
C LYS A 44 -6.05 -7.64 10.39
N GLU A 45 -4.84 -8.06 10.05
CA GLU A 45 -4.19 -9.19 10.70
C GLU A 45 -3.78 -8.86 12.14
N LEU A 46 -3.27 -7.64 12.38
CA LEU A 46 -2.93 -7.16 13.72
C LEU A 46 -4.17 -7.01 14.62
N HIS A 47 -5.29 -6.49 14.10
CA HIS A 47 -6.53 -6.38 14.89
C HIS A 47 -7.09 -7.75 15.30
N THR A 48 -6.92 -8.77 14.46
CA THR A 48 -7.37 -10.12 14.77
C THR A 48 -6.53 -10.75 15.89
N GLN A 49 -5.22 -10.52 15.89
CA GLN A 49 -4.32 -11.08 16.90
C GLN A 49 -4.40 -10.37 18.26
N ILE A 50 -4.57 -9.03 18.27
CA ILE A 50 -4.74 -8.27 19.52
C ILE A 50 -6.03 -8.68 20.24
N SER A 51 -7.12 -8.91 19.50
CA SER A 51 -8.39 -9.32 20.10
C SER A 51 -8.34 -10.72 20.71
N GLN A 52 -7.51 -11.63 20.19
CA GLN A 52 -7.34 -12.96 20.76
C GLN A 52 -6.48 -12.94 22.02
N LYS A 53 -5.36 -12.20 22.03
CA LYS A 53 -4.55 -12.05 23.25
C LYS A 53 -5.33 -11.43 24.40
N ASN A 54 -6.07 -10.34 24.15
CA ASN A 54 -6.89 -9.71 25.20
C ASN A 54 -7.99 -10.63 25.73
N LYS A 55 -8.62 -11.47 24.88
CA LYS A 55 -9.65 -12.40 25.35
C LYS A 55 -9.07 -13.54 26.19
N LEU A 56 -7.86 -13.98 25.89
CA LEU A 56 -7.17 -15.02 26.65
C LEU A 56 -6.68 -14.48 27.99
N GLU A 57 -6.13 -13.27 28.02
CA GLU A 57 -5.68 -12.60 29.25
C GLU A 57 -6.85 -12.29 30.20
N VAL A 58 -7.97 -11.78 29.68
CA VAL A 58 -9.19 -11.51 30.48
C VAL A 58 -9.83 -12.81 30.99
N ALA A 59 -9.81 -13.90 30.21
CA ALA A 59 -10.36 -15.19 30.65
C ALA A 59 -9.47 -15.87 31.70
N GLU A 60 -8.15 -15.62 31.66
CA GLU A 60 -7.20 -16.12 32.65
C GLU A 60 -7.34 -15.37 33.98
N ASP A 61 -7.52 -14.05 33.92
CA ASP A 61 -7.71 -13.17 35.08
C ASP A 61 -9.02 -13.50 35.84
N ILE A 62 -10.15 -13.61 35.13
CA ILE A 62 -11.45 -14.00 35.72
C ILE A 62 -11.38 -15.38 36.38
N LYS A 63 -10.62 -16.31 35.79
CA LYS A 63 -10.48 -17.67 36.31
C LYS A 63 -9.56 -17.76 37.54
N ASN A 64 -8.69 -16.77 37.74
CA ASN A 64 -7.86 -16.67 38.94
C ASN A 64 -8.63 -16.01 40.08
N GLU A 65 -9.42 -14.97 39.79
CA GLU A 65 -10.28 -14.27 40.76
C GLU A 65 -11.43 -15.17 41.29
N THR A 66 -11.95 -16.09 40.48
CA THR A 66 -13.01 -17.04 40.91
C THR A 66 -12.47 -18.22 41.75
N LYS A 67 -11.15 -18.32 41.94
CA LYS A 67 -10.50 -19.42 42.67
C LYS A 67 -9.98 -19.02 44.05
N GLU A 68 -10.01 -17.74 44.40
CA GLU A 68 -9.83 -17.23 45.78
C GLU A 68 -11.15 -17.18 46.54
#